data_AF-A0A838UED4-F1
#
_entry.id   AF-A0A838UED4-F1
#
_cell.length_a   1.000
_cell.length_b   1.000
_cell.length_c   1.000
_cell.angle_alpha   90.00
_cell.angle_beta   90.00
_cell.angle_gamma   90.00
#
_symmetry.space_group_name_H-M   'P 1'
#
loop_
_entity.id
_entity.type
_entity.pdbx_description
1 polymer ?
#
loop_
_entity_poly.entity_id
_entity_poly.type
_entity_poly.pdbx_seq_one_letter_code
_entity_poly.pdbx_strand_id
1 'polypeptide(L)'
;MRKSNFAPRLQPSLFDEARRLAEAEGVALDQLINVAVAEKLSALRTEDYSAARAARADVPAALAILERAGRDKSPVAGDEVVREQAAKGTASPR
;
A
#
# COMPACT_ATOMS: atom_id res chain seq x y z
N MET A 1 -8.90 -9.49 23.43
CA MET A 1 -7.77 -9.95 22.59
C MET A 1 -7.16 -11.19 23.23
N ARG A 2 -6.97 -12.29 22.49
CA ARG A 2 -6.24 -13.46 23.02
C ARG A 2 -4.76 -13.06 23.16
N LYS A 3 -4.20 -13.12 24.38
CA LYS A 3 -2.77 -12.95 24.63
C LYS A 3 -2.08 -14.30 24.36
N SER A 4 -1.45 -14.46 23.20
CA SER A 4 -0.50 -15.54 22.96
C SER A 4 0.91 -15.01 23.22
N ASN A 5 1.64 -15.60 24.16
CA ASN A 5 3.04 -15.27 24.40
C ASN A 5 3.88 -16.07 23.39
N PHE A 6 4.20 -15.46 22.25
CA PHE A 6 5.04 -16.07 21.22
C PHE A 6 6.35 -15.31 21.16
N ALA A 7 7.39 -15.85 21.81
CA ALA A 7 8.75 -15.34 21.67
C ALA A 7 9.39 -16.00 20.44
N PRO A 8 9.72 -15.25 19.37
CA PRO A 8 10.41 -15.81 18.23
C PRO A 8 11.81 -16.25 18.64
N ARG A 9 12.22 -17.46 18.25
CA ARG A 9 13.61 -17.87 18.40
C ARG A 9 14.43 -17.25 17.28
N LEU A 10 15.09 -16.14 17.60
CA LEU A 10 16.01 -15.44 16.70
C LEU A 10 17.45 -15.94 16.90
N GLN A 11 18.26 -15.84 15.84
CA GLN A 11 19.72 -15.99 15.99
C GLN A 11 20.26 -14.87 16.90
N PRO A 12 21.29 -15.11 17.73
CA PRO A 12 21.79 -14.12 18.69
C PRO A 12 22.13 -12.76 18.07
N SER A 13 22.82 -12.76 16.92
CA SER A 13 23.18 -11.53 16.21
C SER A 13 21.96 -10.71 15.76
N LEU A 14 20.91 -11.38 15.29
CA LEU A 14 19.68 -10.75 14.85
C LEU A 14 18.87 -10.23 16.05
N PHE A 15 18.88 -10.96 17.15
CA PHE A 15 18.25 -10.52 18.40
C PHE A 15 18.90 -9.23 18.92
N ASP A 16 20.24 -9.18 18.94
CA ASP A 16 20.99 -8.02 19.38
C ASP A 16 20.73 -6.79 18.49
N GLU A 17 20.66 -6.98 17.17
CA GLU A 17 20.34 -5.91 16.23
C GLU A 17 18.91 -5.41 16.41
N ALA A 18 17.94 -6.32 16.50
CA ALA A 18 16.54 -5.96 16.72
C ALA A 18 16.36 -5.20 18.05
N ARG A 19 17.12 -5.58 19.10
CA ARG A 19 17.12 -4.86 20.37
C ARG A 19 17.69 -3.45 20.23
N ARG A 20 18.86 -3.28 19.59
CA ARG A 20 19.43 -1.95 19.32
C ARG A 20 18.47 -1.06 18.55
N LEU A 21 17.81 -1.62 17.54
CA LEU A 21 16.83 -0.89 16.75
C LEU A 21 15.60 -0.49 17.58
N ALA A 22 15.06 -1.41 18.37
CA ALA A 22 13.92 -1.11 19.25
C ALA A 22 14.26 -0.02 20.30
N GLU A 23 15.48 -0.05 20.85
CA GLU A 23 15.99 0.98 21.77
C GLU A 23 16.13 2.34 21.06
N ALA A 24 16.66 2.37 19.84
CA ALA A 24 16.79 3.59 19.04
C ALA A 24 15.43 4.22 18.66
N GLU A 25 14.44 3.37 18.34
CA GLU A 25 13.07 3.76 18.01
C GLU A 25 12.20 4.05 19.26
N GLY A 26 12.70 3.74 20.46
CA GLY A 26 11.97 3.94 21.71
C GLY A 26 10.73 3.04 21.86
N VAL A 27 10.72 1.86 21.22
CA VAL A 27 9.60 0.91 21.24
C VAL A 27 9.97 -0.41 21.92
N ALA A 28 8.98 -1.18 22.36
CA ALA A 28 9.22 -2.52 22.87
C ALA A 28 9.67 -3.45 21.73
N LEU A 29 10.61 -4.36 22.00
CA LEU A 29 11.12 -5.33 21.02
C LEU A 29 10.00 -6.16 20.38
N ASP A 30 9.03 -6.62 21.16
CA ASP A 30 7.88 -7.39 20.65
C ASP A 30 7.01 -6.56 19.70
N GLN A 31 6.87 -5.25 19.94
CA GLN A 31 6.14 -4.36 19.05
C GLN A 31 6.90 -4.19 17.73
N LEU A 32 8.22 -3.95 17.80
CA LEU A 32 9.08 -3.85 16.63
C LEU A 32 8.97 -5.11 15.75
N ILE A 33 9.09 -6.29 16.37
CA ILE A 33 8.99 -7.57 15.66
C ILE A 33 7.62 -7.74 15.00
N ASN A 34 6.53 -7.42 15.70
CA ASN A 34 5.18 -7.54 15.14
C ASN A 34 4.99 -6.64 13.91
N VAL A 35 5.48 -5.39 13.96
CA VAL A 35 5.41 -4.46 12.83
C VAL A 35 6.27 -4.96 11.68
N ALA A 36 7.51 -5.38 11.93
CA ALA A 36 8.40 -5.91 10.89
C ALA A 36 7.83 -7.15 10.18
N VAL A 37 7.16 -8.05 10.92
CA VAL A 37 6.45 -9.20 10.34
C VAL A 37 5.27 -8.74 9.48
N ALA A 38 4.48 -7.77 9.95
CA ALA A 38 3.37 -7.21 9.19
C ALA A 38 3.84 -6.55 7.89
N GLU A 39 4.92 -5.78 7.95
CA GLU A 39 5.55 -5.15 6.79
C GLU A 39 6.03 -6.19 5.78
N LYS A 40 6.76 -7.22 6.23
CA LYS A 40 7.23 -8.29 5.34
C LYS A 40 6.06 -9.04 4.70
N LEU A 41 5.01 -9.34 5.47
CA LEU A 41 3.80 -9.97 4.94
C LEU A 41 3.09 -9.07 3.92
N SER A 42 2.99 -7.77 4.18
CA SER A 42 2.41 -6.81 3.24
C SER A 42 3.22 -6.80 1.96
N ALA A 43 4.55 -6.64 2.05
CA ALA A 43 5.43 -6.61 0.88
C ALA A 43 5.32 -7.88 0.02
N LEU A 44 5.26 -9.06 0.65
CA LEU A 44 5.12 -10.33 -0.05
C LEU A 44 3.73 -10.54 -0.68
N ARG A 45 2.68 -9.90 -0.15
CA ARG A 45 1.29 -10.11 -0.59
C ARG A 45 0.73 -8.97 -1.43
N THR A 46 1.52 -7.93 -1.71
CA THR A 46 1.03 -6.72 -2.39
C THR A 46 0.35 -7.02 -3.73
N GLU A 47 0.93 -7.89 -4.55
CA GLU A 47 0.39 -8.24 -5.87
C GLU A 47 -0.95 -8.96 -5.75
N ASP A 48 -1.00 -10.07 -5.01
CA ASP A 48 -2.21 -10.85 -4.77
C ASP A 48 -3.33 -10.02 -4.13
N TYR A 49 -2.97 -9.18 -3.15
CA TYR A 49 -3.92 -8.27 -2.50
C TYR A 49 -4.51 -7.27 -3.50
N SER A 50 -3.68 -6.70 -4.38
CA SER A 50 -4.12 -5.76 -5.40
C SER A 50 -5.03 -6.42 -6.43
N ALA A 51 -4.68 -7.62 -6.89
CA ALA A 51 -5.50 -8.42 -7.81
C ALA A 51 -6.86 -8.78 -7.19
N ALA A 52 -6.87 -9.29 -5.95
CA ALA A 52 -8.10 -9.64 -5.23
C ALA A 52 -8.97 -8.41 -4.91
N ARG A 53 -8.35 -7.25 -4.68
CA ARG A 53 -9.07 -5.98 -4.50
C ARG A 53 -9.66 -5.49 -5.83
N ALA A 54 -8.89 -5.53 -6.91
CA ALA A 54 -9.35 -5.14 -8.25
C ALA A 54 -10.53 -5.99 -8.73
N ALA A 55 -10.53 -7.30 -8.44
CA ALA A 55 -11.63 -8.20 -8.77
C ALA A 55 -12.97 -7.83 -8.08
N ARG A 56 -12.93 -7.06 -6.99
CA ARG A 56 -14.12 -6.58 -6.27
C ARG A 56 -14.47 -5.13 -6.61
N ALA A 57 -13.74 -4.49 -7.53
CA ALA A 57 -13.94 -3.09 -7.88
C ALA A 57 -15.13 -2.94 -8.85
N ASP A 58 -15.97 -1.94 -8.56
CA ASP A 58 -16.98 -1.46 -9.51
C ASP A 58 -16.35 -0.32 -10.34
N VAL A 59 -15.71 -0.69 -11.43
CA VAL A 59 -15.04 0.26 -12.34
C VAL A 59 -16.03 1.25 -12.95
N PRO A 60 -17.22 0.84 -13.45
CA PRO A 60 -18.22 1.79 -13.92
C PRO A 60 -18.64 2.83 -12.88
N ALA A 61 -18.92 2.42 -11.64
CA ALA A 61 -19.28 3.36 -10.58
C ALA A 61 -18.14 4.33 -10.26
N ALA A 62 -16.89 3.84 -10.25
CA ALA A 62 -15.72 4.68 -10.05
C ALA A 62 -15.57 5.74 -11.17
N LEU A 63 -15.73 5.34 -12.43
CA LEU A 63 -15.67 6.26 -13.57
C LEU A 63 -16.79 7.31 -13.51
N ALA A 64 -18.03 6.92 -13.17
CA ALA A 64 -19.13 7.86 -13.01
C ALA A 64 -18.87 8.91 -11.91
N ILE A 65 -18.19 8.53 -10.82
CA ILE A 65 -17.76 9.47 -9.79
C ILE A 65 -16.70 10.44 -10.34
N LEU A 66 -15.72 9.92 -11.09
CA LEU A 66 -14.65 10.73 -11.69
C LEU A 66 -15.18 11.71 -12.73
N GLU A 67 -16.15 11.34 -13.56
CA GLU A 67 -16.80 12.24 -14.53
C GLU A 67 -17.57 13.40 -13.88
N ARG A 68 -18.00 13.22 -12.62
CA ARG A 68 -18.60 14.28 -11.82
C ARG A 68 -17.54 15.13 -11.13
N ALA A 69 -16.43 14.54 -10.72
CA ALA A 69 -15.35 15.21 -10.03
C ALA A 69 -14.64 16.18 -10.99
N GLY A 70 -14.58 17.47 -10.65
CA GLY A 70 -13.91 18.46 -11.50
C GLY A 70 -14.71 18.88 -12.74
N ARG A 71 -15.99 18.49 -12.84
CA ARG A 71 -16.90 19.05 -13.84
C ARG A 71 -16.89 20.58 -13.73
N ASP A 72 -16.73 21.24 -14.88
CA ASP A 72 -16.67 22.70 -15.03
C ASP A 72 -15.48 23.40 -14.35
N LYS A 73 -14.48 22.64 -13.88
CA LYS A 73 -13.22 23.19 -13.37
C LYS A 73 -12.10 22.94 -14.38
N SER A 74 -11.35 23.99 -14.70
CA SER A 74 -10.09 23.83 -15.42
C SER A 74 -9.11 23.02 -14.57
N PRO A 75 -8.21 22.23 -15.21
CA PRO A 75 -7.08 21.63 -14.50
C PRO A 75 -6.31 22.68 -13.70
N VAL A 76 -5.74 22.26 -12.58
CA VAL A 76 -4.80 23.10 -11.83
C VAL A 76 -3.59 23.38 -12.73
N ALA A 77 -3.00 24.57 -12.62
CA ALA A 77 -1.82 24.92 -13.41
C ALA A 77 -0.72 23.87 -13.21
N GLY A 78 -0.24 23.27 -14.31
CA GLY A 78 0.72 22.16 -14.31
C GLY A 78 0.10 20.77 -14.49
N ASP A 79 -1.22 20.61 -14.32
CA ASP A 79 -1.97 19.36 -14.54
C ASP A 79 -2.62 19.32 -15.94
N GLU A 80 -2.23 20.22 -16.85
CA GLU A 80 -2.76 20.21 -18.21
C GLU A 80 -2.32 18.95 -18.97
N VAL A 81 -3.29 18.20 -19.48
CA VAL A 81 -3.01 17.06 -20.35
C VAL A 81 -2.41 17.55 -21.67
N VAL A 82 -1.19 17.11 -21.98
CA VAL A 82 -0.59 17.28 -23.30
C VAL A 82 -1.47 16.51 -24.30
N ARG A 83 -2.09 17.22 -25.26
CA ARG A 83 -3.15 16.69 -26.15
C ARG A 83 -2.78 15.39 -26.90
N GLU A 84 -1.50 15.10 -27.06
CA GLU A 84 -1.01 13.87 -27.67
C GLU A 84 -1.27 12.60 -26.82
N GLN A 85 -1.47 12.75 -25.51
CA GLN A 85 -1.75 11.67 -24.56
C GLN A 85 -3.25 11.37 -24.43
N ALA A 86 -4.11 12.38 -24.64
CA ALA A 86 -5.57 12.21 -24.61
C ALA A 86 -6.09 11.31 -25.74
N ALA A 87 -5.42 11.29 -26.90
CA ALA A 87 -5.78 10.45 -28.04
C ALA A 87 -5.37 8.97 -27.89
N LYS A 88 -4.47 8.64 -26.96
CA LYS A 88 -3.95 7.28 -26.76
C LYS A 88 -4.73 6.49 -25.68
N GLY A 89 -5.48 7.17 -24.81
CA GLY A 89 -6.23 6.55 -23.70
C GLY A 89 -7.59 5.95 -24.08
N THR A 90 -8.12 6.26 -25.26
CA THR A 90 -9.41 5.75 -25.77
C THR A 90 -9.28 4.50 -26.65
N ALA A 91 -8.06 4.01 -26.90
CA ALA A 91 -7.81 2.81 -27.69
C ALA A 91 -7.05 1.76 -26.86
N SER A 92 -7.72 1.16 -25.88
CA SER A 92 -7.29 -0.13 -25.32
C SER A 92 -8.28 -1.21 -25.79
N PRO A 93 -7.89 -2.12 -26.70
CA PRO A 93 -8.74 -3.22 -27.12
C PRO A 93 -8.75 -4.29 -26.03
N ARG A 94 -9.93 -4.58 -25.51
CA ARG A 94 -10.32 -5.93 -25.08
C ARG A 94 -11.69 -6.24 -25.66
#